data_AF-A0A7G9GS56-F1
#
_entry.id   AF-A0A7G9GS56-F1
#
_cell.length_a   1.000
_cell.length_b   1.000
_cell.length_c   1.000
_cell.angle_alpha   90.00
_cell.angle_beta   90.00
_cell.angle_gamma   90.00
#
_symmetry.space_group_name_H-M   'P 1'
#
loop_
_entity.id
_entity.type
_entity.pdbx_description
1 polymer ?
#
loop_
_entity_poly.entity_id
_entity_poly.type
_entity_poly.pdbx_seq_one_letter_code
_entity_poly.pdbx_strand_id
1 'polypeptide(L)'
;MAGYITFWSKEHIKELQKAKDIGPLSVIYGSHHSKMPSIKRLKEGDVLYPVALLQGTLCVMARMPVEKIVNAFTYLVTNTGNTYGALIPKDVAICRRKVNGDIYYACADAKFYNQKDELPDTIKTILLEDELQEIPHKKHQEPQTCCAEIAAVSMHGSEIMARPLPKDCLKDLRFGPTKSTQKPLRLNKEGIPTAVSLSGFVRKMSEQTQVIFESVFDDE
;
A
#
# COMPACT_ATOMS: atom_id res chain seq x y z
N MET A 1 11.30 -4.84 15.67
CA MET A 1 10.91 -4.06 14.50
C MET A 1 11.72 -4.52 13.31
N ALA A 2 11.10 -5.10 12.28
CA ALA A 2 11.80 -5.46 11.05
C ALA A 2 11.52 -4.45 9.94
N GLY A 3 12.54 -4.13 9.16
CA GLY A 3 12.40 -3.35 7.93
C GLY A 3 11.94 -4.21 6.75
N TYR A 4 11.07 -3.64 5.92
CA TYR A 4 10.60 -4.23 4.67
C TYR A 4 10.66 -3.22 3.54
N ILE A 5 10.97 -3.68 2.33
CA ILE A 5 10.82 -2.87 1.12
C ILE A 5 9.57 -3.26 0.34
N THR A 6 8.97 -2.28 -0.34
CA THR A 6 8.01 -2.49 -1.43
C THR A 6 8.42 -1.66 -2.63
N PHE A 7 8.26 -2.16 -3.86
CA PHE A 7 8.69 -1.44 -5.05
C PHE A 7 7.55 -0.62 -5.66
N TRP A 8 7.81 0.66 -5.92
CA TRP A 8 6.91 1.54 -6.66
C TRP A 8 7.38 1.70 -8.11
N SER A 9 6.44 1.48 -9.05
CA SER A 9 6.74 1.61 -10.47
C SER A 9 6.93 3.07 -10.88
N LYS A 10 7.60 3.28 -12.01
CA LYS A 10 7.76 4.62 -12.59
C LYS A 10 6.41 5.28 -12.91
N GLU A 11 5.39 4.50 -13.28
CA GLU A 11 4.04 5.06 -13.46
C GLU A 11 3.47 5.60 -12.15
N HIS A 12 3.57 4.83 -11.06
CA HIS A 12 3.07 5.28 -9.77
C HIS A 12 3.77 6.55 -9.27
N ILE A 13 5.11 6.62 -9.41
CA ILE A 13 5.85 7.85 -9.06
C ILE A 13 5.38 9.05 -9.88
N LYS A 14 5.09 8.87 -11.18
CA LYS A 14 4.57 9.95 -12.03
C LYS A 14 3.17 10.40 -11.59
N GLU A 15 2.31 9.47 -11.16
CA GLU A 15 0.98 9.80 -10.64
C GLU A 15 1.07 10.66 -9.37
N LEU A 16 1.94 10.27 -8.42
CA LEU A 16 2.20 11.04 -7.20
C LEU A 16 2.74 12.44 -7.52
N GLN A 17 3.70 12.55 -8.44
CA GLN A 17 4.26 13.83 -8.89
C GLN A 17 3.21 14.73 -9.55
N LYS A 18 2.36 14.17 -10.42
CA LYS A 18 1.27 14.91 -11.08
C LYS A 18 0.26 15.43 -10.04
N ALA A 19 -0.01 14.66 -9.00
CA ALA A 19 -0.86 15.05 -7.88
C ALA A 19 -0.19 15.99 -6.88
N LYS A 20 1.12 16.27 -7.03
CA LYS A 20 1.94 17.00 -6.05
C LYS A 20 1.87 16.40 -4.65
N ASP A 21 1.74 15.09 -4.57
CA ASP A 21 1.66 14.36 -3.30
C ASP A 21 3.06 14.09 -2.75
N ILE A 22 3.43 14.87 -1.73
CA ILE A 22 4.70 14.77 -1.01
C ILE A 22 4.56 14.12 0.36
N GLY A 23 3.44 13.44 0.65
CA GLY A 23 3.20 12.85 1.97
C GLY A 23 2.81 13.88 3.04
N PRO A 24 2.83 13.54 4.34
CA PRO A 24 3.44 12.32 4.91
C PRO A 24 2.76 11.03 4.41
N LEU A 25 3.56 9.97 4.26
CA LEU A 25 3.06 8.67 3.82
C LEU A 25 2.21 8.01 4.92
N SER A 26 0.91 7.88 4.67
CA SER A 26 -0.03 7.38 5.68
C SER A 26 -0.48 5.93 5.48
N VAL A 27 -0.33 5.39 4.27
CA VAL A 27 -0.81 4.04 3.95
C VAL A 27 -0.01 3.37 2.84
N ILE A 28 0.15 2.06 2.95
CA ILE A 28 0.53 1.17 1.86
C ILE A 28 -0.47 0.01 1.79
N TYR A 29 -1.06 -0.17 0.61
CA TYR A 29 -1.95 -1.28 0.33
C TYR A 29 -1.18 -2.53 -0.11
N GLY A 30 -1.78 -3.70 0.14
CA GLY A 30 -1.28 -4.98 -0.36
C GLY A 30 -2.39 -5.88 -0.88
N SER A 31 -2.05 -6.67 -1.89
CA SER A 31 -2.90 -7.68 -2.53
C SER A 31 -2.06 -8.79 -3.19
N HIS A 32 -2.69 -9.60 -4.02
CA HIS A 32 -2.01 -10.59 -4.86
C HIS A 32 -1.37 -10.00 -6.12
N HIS A 33 -1.55 -8.70 -6.42
CA HIS A 33 -1.02 -8.06 -7.62
C HIS A 33 0.44 -7.61 -7.47
N SER A 34 1.23 -7.68 -8.54
CA SER A 34 2.64 -7.26 -8.50
C SER A 34 2.88 -5.77 -8.26
N LYS A 35 1.93 -4.91 -8.68
CA LYS A 35 1.94 -3.45 -8.40
C LYS A 35 1.66 -3.15 -6.92
N MET A 36 0.92 -4.03 -6.26
CA MET A 36 0.46 -3.88 -4.89
C MET A 36 0.70 -5.22 -4.17
N PRO A 37 1.97 -5.60 -3.95
CA PRO A 37 2.31 -6.93 -3.47
C PRO A 37 1.77 -7.20 -2.08
N SER A 38 1.65 -8.48 -1.73
CA SER A 38 1.07 -8.89 -0.45
C SER A 38 1.92 -8.39 0.72
N ILE A 39 1.24 -7.70 1.64
CA ILE A 39 1.83 -7.21 2.90
C ILE A 39 1.41 -8.05 4.11
N LYS A 40 0.83 -9.26 3.89
CA LYS A 40 0.33 -10.14 4.97
C LYS A 40 1.38 -10.57 6.00
N ARG A 41 2.67 -10.40 5.69
CA ARG A 41 3.79 -10.73 6.59
C ARG A 41 4.18 -9.60 7.53
N LEU A 42 3.73 -8.37 7.25
CA LEU A 42 3.97 -7.24 8.12
C LEU A 42 3.22 -7.42 9.44
N LYS A 43 3.77 -6.84 10.49
CA LYS A 43 3.14 -6.72 11.80
C LYS A 43 3.18 -5.27 12.24
N GLU A 44 2.33 -4.94 13.20
CA GLU A 44 2.44 -3.67 13.92
C GLU A 44 3.83 -3.56 14.56
N GLY A 45 4.44 -2.38 14.45
CA GLY A 45 5.82 -2.12 14.85
C GLY A 45 6.90 -2.56 13.84
N ASP A 46 6.55 -3.03 12.63
CA ASP A 46 7.50 -3.13 11.52
C ASP A 46 7.63 -1.78 10.79
N VAL A 47 8.64 -1.64 9.90
CA VAL A 47 8.82 -0.42 9.08
C VAL A 47 8.81 -0.79 7.60
N LEU A 48 8.06 -0.03 6.82
CA LEU A 48 7.98 -0.14 5.37
C LEU A 48 8.76 0.99 4.69
N TYR A 49 9.55 0.60 3.70
CA TYR A 49 10.33 1.48 2.85
C TYR A 49 9.90 1.29 1.38
N PRO A 50 8.96 2.10 0.87
CA PRO A 50 8.75 2.13 -0.56
C PRO A 50 10.02 2.57 -1.27
N VAL A 51 10.42 1.83 -2.29
CA VAL A 51 11.61 2.10 -3.11
C VAL A 51 11.23 2.25 -4.57
N ALA A 52 11.95 3.11 -5.28
CA ALA A 52 11.80 3.28 -6.72
C ALA A 52 13.16 3.27 -7.42
N LEU A 53 13.16 2.92 -8.71
CA LEU A 53 14.32 3.07 -9.58
C LEU A 53 14.15 4.34 -10.44
N LEU A 54 14.91 5.37 -10.11
CA LEU A 54 14.89 6.66 -10.81
C LEU A 54 16.21 6.82 -11.55
N GLN A 55 16.15 6.83 -12.89
CA GLN A 55 17.34 6.97 -13.76
C GLN A 55 18.50 6.01 -13.41
N GLY A 56 18.17 4.77 -13.02
CA GLY A 56 19.17 3.75 -12.63
C GLY A 56 19.67 3.87 -11.19
N THR A 57 19.14 4.81 -10.41
CA THR A 57 19.44 4.96 -8.98
C THR A 57 18.31 4.35 -8.14
N LEU A 58 18.67 3.53 -7.15
CA LEU A 58 17.71 3.04 -6.15
C LEU A 58 17.47 4.14 -5.13
N CYS A 59 16.23 4.61 -5.06
CA CYS A 59 15.81 5.63 -4.10
C CYS A 59 14.86 5.04 -3.07
N VAL A 60 15.08 5.37 -1.81
CA VAL A 60 14.08 5.20 -0.76
C VAL A 60 13.12 6.37 -0.85
N MET A 61 11.83 6.09 -1.00
CA MET A 61 10.83 7.12 -1.25
C MET A 61 10.22 7.68 0.03
N ALA A 62 10.11 6.84 1.06
CA ALA A 62 9.61 7.23 2.37
C ALA A 62 10.00 6.17 3.41
N ARG A 63 9.82 6.51 4.68
CA ARG A 63 9.89 5.64 5.84
C ARG A 63 8.51 5.61 6.47
N MET A 64 7.90 4.43 6.63
CA MET A 64 6.57 4.30 7.20
C MET A 64 6.55 3.25 8.32
N PRO A 65 6.53 3.66 9.60
CA PRO A 65 6.29 2.73 10.69
C PRO A 65 4.86 2.20 10.60
N VAL A 66 4.70 0.87 10.66
CA VAL A 66 3.39 0.21 10.57
C VAL A 66 2.75 0.25 11.95
N GLU A 67 1.70 1.05 12.11
CA GLU A 67 1.00 1.21 13.38
C GLU A 67 -0.24 0.34 13.47
N LYS A 68 -0.89 0.13 12.33
CA LYS A 68 -2.08 -0.70 12.23
C LYS A 68 -2.12 -1.43 10.91
N ILE A 69 -2.66 -2.64 10.92
CA ILE A 69 -3.02 -3.36 9.70
C ILE A 69 -4.53 -3.57 9.71
N VAL A 70 -5.20 -3.02 8.69
CA VAL A 70 -6.66 -3.10 8.54
C VAL A 70 -7.05 -3.66 7.18
N ASN A 71 -8.31 -4.04 7.03
CA ASN A 71 -8.87 -4.30 5.71
C ASN A 71 -8.82 -3.02 4.86
N ALA A 72 -8.46 -3.14 3.57
CA ALA A 72 -8.32 -1.99 2.68
C ALA A 72 -9.61 -1.19 2.51
N PHE A 73 -10.76 -1.87 2.43
CA PHE A 73 -12.07 -1.21 2.35
C PHE A 73 -12.38 -0.40 3.61
N THR A 74 -12.12 -0.97 4.79
CA THR A 74 -12.31 -0.25 6.06
C THR A 74 -11.49 1.03 6.11
N TYR A 75 -10.23 0.98 5.68
CA TYR A 75 -9.41 2.19 5.58
C TYR A 75 -10.02 3.21 4.60
N LEU A 76 -10.42 2.78 3.40
CA LEU A 76 -10.95 3.69 2.38
C LEU A 76 -12.20 4.42 2.85
N VAL A 77 -13.18 3.70 3.38
CA VAL A 77 -14.41 4.31 3.92
C VAL A 77 -14.08 5.31 5.03
N THR A 78 -13.17 4.96 5.94
CA THR A 78 -12.86 5.78 7.12
C THR A 78 -12.00 6.99 6.81
N ASN A 79 -11.08 6.89 5.83
CA ASN A 79 -10.04 7.90 5.59
C ASN A 79 -10.24 8.69 4.29
N THR A 80 -11.05 8.21 3.35
CA THR A 80 -11.33 8.90 2.07
C THR A 80 -12.82 9.06 1.80
N GLY A 81 -13.69 8.34 2.54
CA GLY A 81 -15.12 8.26 2.25
C GLY A 81 -15.46 7.37 1.05
N ASN A 82 -14.45 6.84 0.35
CA ASN A 82 -14.65 6.07 -0.88
C ASN A 82 -14.89 4.59 -0.59
N THR A 83 -15.83 4.00 -1.34
CA THR A 83 -16.25 2.61 -1.12
C THR A 83 -15.78 1.61 -2.17
N TYR A 84 -15.29 2.07 -3.34
CA TYR A 84 -14.83 1.24 -4.48
C TYR A 84 -15.48 -0.16 -4.55
N GLY A 85 -16.56 -0.32 -5.32
CA GLY A 85 -17.40 -1.53 -5.28
C GLY A 85 -16.68 -2.89 -5.40
N ALA A 86 -15.51 -2.94 -6.04
CA ALA A 86 -14.67 -4.14 -6.13
C ALA A 86 -14.04 -4.59 -4.79
N LEU A 87 -14.01 -3.71 -3.78
CA LEU A 87 -13.36 -3.93 -2.50
C LEU A 87 -14.35 -4.25 -1.37
N ILE A 88 -15.66 -4.25 -1.64
CA ILE A 88 -16.68 -4.52 -0.62
C ILE A 88 -16.43 -5.89 0.03
N PRO A 89 -16.24 -5.97 1.36
CA PRO A 89 -16.09 -7.22 2.07
C PRO A 89 -17.36 -8.07 2.03
N LYS A 90 -17.22 -9.39 2.19
CA LYS A 90 -18.34 -10.35 2.10
C LYS A 90 -19.42 -10.17 3.18
N ASP A 91 -19.10 -9.50 4.27
CA ASP A 91 -19.99 -9.21 5.40
C ASP A 91 -20.48 -7.75 5.42
N VAL A 92 -20.24 -6.99 4.35
CA VAL A 92 -20.65 -5.59 4.20
C VAL A 92 -21.56 -5.44 2.98
N ALA A 93 -22.62 -4.66 3.14
CA ALA A 93 -23.42 -4.13 2.04
C ALA A 93 -23.38 -2.60 2.04
N ILE A 94 -23.48 -2.01 0.85
CA ILE A 94 -23.63 -0.55 0.68
C ILE A 94 -25.02 -0.27 0.13
N CYS A 95 -25.82 0.43 0.90
CA CYS A 95 -27.11 0.96 0.50
C CYS A 95 -26.88 2.19 -0.39
N ARG A 96 -27.40 2.14 -1.61
CA ARG A 96 -27.27 3.17 -2.64
C ARG A 96 -28.62 3.55 -3.20
N ARG A 97 -28.72 4.79 -3.69
CA ARG A 97 -29.91 5.27 -4.40
C ARG A 97 -29.69 5.25 -5.91
N LYS A 98 -30.61 4.64 -6.63
CA LYS A 98 -30.70 4.72 -8.09
C LYS A 98 -31.16 6.12 -8.50
N VAL A 99 -30.94 6.47 -9.77
CA VAL A 99 -31.38 7.76 -10.35
C VAL A 99 -32.89 7.98 -10.22
N ASN A 100 -33.69 6.91 -10.25
CA ASN A 100 -35.14 6.97 -10.10
C ASN A 100 -35.61 7.07 -8.62
N GLY A 101 -34.69 7.13 -7.66
CA GLY A 101 -34.99 7.23 -6.23
C GLY A 101 -35.06 5.89 -5.49
N ASP A 102 -35.10 4.76 -6.21
CA ASP A 102 -35.14 3.43 -5.58
C ASP A 102 -33.83 3.11 -4.88
N ILE A 103 -33.91 2.34 -3.80
CA ILE A 103 -32.74 1.87 -3.06
C ILE A 103 -32.30 0.50 -3.57
N TYR A 104 -31.01 0.24 -3.55
CA TYR A 104 -30.44 -1.09 -3.72
C TYR A 104 -29.21 -1.29 -2.83
N TYR A 105 -28.87 -2.55 -2.57
CA TYR A 105 -27.75 -2.93 -1.73
C TYR A 105 -26.67 -3.61 -2.57
N ALA A 106 -25.52 -2.94 -2.72
CA ALA A 106 -24.33 -3.49 -3.36
C ALA A 106 -23.50 -4.31 -2.37
N CYS A 107 -23.15 -5.53 -2.74
CA CYS A 107 -22.36 -6.46 -1.94
C CYS A 107 -21.08 -6.88 -2.68
N ALA A 108 -20.23 -7.65 -2.00
CA ALA A 108 -19.09 -8.33 -2.62
C ALA A 108 -19.48 -9.11 -3.89
N ASP A 109 -18.49 -9.36 -4.75
CA ASP A 109 -18.63 -10.13 -6.00
C ASP A 109 -19.68 -9.54 -6.98
N ALA A 110 -19.88 -8.21 -6.94
CA ALA A 110 -20.85 -7.48 -7.77
C ALA A 110 -22.29 -8.01 -7.66
N LYS A 111 -22.67 -8.48 -6.46
CA LYS A 111 -24.05 -8.87 -6.16
C LYS A 111 -24.87 -7.66 -5.70
N PHE A 112 -26.12 -7.63 -6.12
CA PHE A 112 -27.06 -6.55 -5.80
C PHE A 112 -28.40 -7.11 -5.34
N TYR A 113 -28.99 -6.45 -4.36
CA TYR A 113 -30.32 -6.78 -3.82
C TYR A 113 -31.18 -5.52 -3.83
N ASN A 114 -32.47 -5.66 -4.15
CA ASN A 114 -33.37 -4.49 -4.18
C ASN A 114 -34.08 -4.29 -2.85
N GLN A 115 -34.09 -5.29 -1.98
CA GLN A 115 -34.70 -5.22 -0.66
C GLN A 115 -33.72 -5.65 0.43
N LYS A 116 -33.87 -5.07 1.62
CA LYS A 116 -33.02 -5.39 2.77
C LYS A 116 -33.19 -6.84 3.21
N ASP A 117 -34.41 -7.36 3.15
CA ASP A 117 -34.73 -8.72 3.60
C ASP A 117 -34.22 -9.81 2.65
N GLU A 118 -33.75 -9.43 1.45
CA GLU A 118 -33.08 -10.34 0.51
C GLU A 118 -31.57 -10.47 0.81
N LEU A 119 -31.02 -9.64 1.72
CA LEU A 119 -29.60 -9.69 2.05
C LEU A 119 -29.26 -11.00 2.75
N PRO A 120 -28.14 -11.66 2.37
CA PRO A 120 -27.69 -12.86 3.06
C PRO A 120 -27.40 -12.59 4.54
N ASP A 121 -27.66 -13.58 5.40
CA ASP A 121 -27.33 -13.55 6.85
C ASP A 121 -25.85 -13.29 7.14
N THR A 122 -24.97 -13.48 6.14
CA THR A 122 -23.55 -13.17 6.26
C THR A 122 -23.26 -11.67 6.34
N ILE A 123 -24.19 -10.81 5.91
CA ILE A 123 -24.05 -9.36 5.96
C ILE A 123 -24.28 -8.89 7.40
N LYS A 124 -23.23 -8.27 7.98
CA LYS A 124 -23.23 -7.77 9.36
C LYS A 124 -23.30 -6.26 9.42
N THR A 125 -22.84 -5.58 8.37
CA THR A 125 -22.76 -4.13 8.30
C THR A 125 -23.43 -3.62 7.03
N ILE A 126 -24.27 -2.61 7.17
CA ILE A 126 -24.86 -1.88 6.04
C ILE A 126 -24.37 -0.44 6.15
N LEU A 127 -23.63 0.03 5.14
CA LEU A 127 -23.23 1.43 5.01
C LEU A 127 -24.25 2.16 4.15
N LEU A 128 -24.63 3.37 4.54
CA LEU A 128 -25.49 4.23 3.74
C LEU A 128 -24.61 5.17 2.92
N GLU A 129 -24.60 5.04 1.59
CA GLU A 129 -23.73 5.85 0.74
C GLU A 129 -24.02 7.36 0.88
N ASP A 130 -25.29 7.73 1.08
CA ASP A 130 -25.71 9.12 1.32
C ASP A 130 -25.12 9.71 2.63
N GLU A 131 -24.68 8.88 3.58
CA GLU A 131 -24.04 9.31 4.82
C GLU A 131 -22.50 9.36 4.70
N LEU A 132 -21.94 8.79 3.63
CA LEU A 132 -20.50 8.80 3.38
C LEU A 132 -20.11 10.12 2.72
N GLN A 133 -19.43 10.97 3.48
CA GLN A 133 -18.87 12.21 2.95
C GLN A 133 -17.47 11.93 2.40
N GLU A 134 -17.17 12.47 1.22
CA GLU A 134 -15.81 12.44 0.69
C GLU A 134 -14.87 13.19 1.64
N ILE A 135 -13.82 12.50 2.08
CA ILE A 135 -12.80 13.07 2.96
C ILE A 135 -11.63 13.49 2.08
N PRO A 136 -11.20 14.77 2.13
CA PRO A 136 -10.02 15.21 1.40
C PRO A 136 -8.81 14.31 1.74
N HIS A 137 -8.22 13.73 0.70
CA HIS A 137 -7.12 12.78 0.83
C HIS A 137 -6.08 13.01 -0.28
N LYS A 138 -4.90 12.43 -0.07
CA LYS A 138 -3.78 12.50 -1.00
C LYS A 138 -3.76 11.29 -1.92
N LYS A 139 -3.06 11.41 -3.06
CA LYS A 139 -3.06 10.37 -4.09
C LYS A 139 -2.54 9.02 -3.60
N HIS A 140 -1.57 8.99 -2.69
CA HIS A 140 -1.04 7.76 -2.09
C HIS A 140 -2.06 7.03 -1.19
N GLN A 141 -3.11 7.73 -0.76
CA GLN A 141 -4.22 7.16 0.02
C GLN A 141 -5.26 6.47 -0.85
N GLU A 142 -5.10 6.48 -2.17
CA GLU A 142 -5.90 5.70 -3.10
C GLU A 142 -5.21 4.37 -3.41
N PRO A 143 -5.96 3.26 -3.54
CA PRO A 143 -5.38 1.98 -3.90
C PRO A 143 -4.95 2.01 -5.37
N GLN A 144 -3.77 1.45 -5.67
CA GLN A 144 -3.26 1.39 -7.05
C GLN A 144 -4.08 0.45 -7.95
N THR A 145 -4.79 -0.51 -7.37
CA THR A 145 -5.65 -1.44 -8.12
C THR A 145 -6.95 -1.72 -7.37
N CYS A 146 -7.95 -2.21 -8.10
CA CYS A 146 -9.24 -2.64 -7.57
C CYS A 146 -9.21 -3.93 -6.73
N CYS A 147 -8.02 -4.42 -6.36
CA CYS A 147 -7.85 -5.69 -5.64
C CYS A 147 -7.20 -5.51 -4.26
N ALA A 148 -7.19 -4.31 -3.69
CA ALA A 148 -6.59 -4.05 -2.38
C ALA A 148 -7.28 -4.92 -1.31
N GLU A 149 -6.51 -5.73 -0.59
CA GLU A 149 -7.06 -6.62 0.45
C GLU A 149 -6.84 -6.02 1.84
N ILE A 150 -5.64 -5.53 2.08
CA ILE A 150 -5.21 -5.00 3.38
C ILE A 150 -4.43 -3.70 3.20
N ALA A 151 -4.45 -2.87 4.23
CA ALA A 151 -3.74 -1.60 4.31
C ALA A 151 -2.89 -1.57 5.59
N ALA A 152 -1.58 -1.34 5.42
CA ALA A 152 -0.69 -0.96 6.51
C ALA A 152 -0.77 0.55 6.67
N VAL A 153 -1.08 1.01 7.87
CA VAL A 153 -1.42 2.41 8.18
C VAL A 153 -0.39 3.00 9.13
N SER A 154 -0.10 4.28 8.94
CA SER A 154 0.79 5.07 9.78
C SER A 154 0.31 6.50 9.89
N MET A 155 0.46 7.08 11.08
CA MET A 155 0.35 8.52 11.34
C MET A 155 1.71 9.21 11.33
N HIS A 156 2.81 8.45 11.29
CA HIS A 156 4.19 8.93 11.45
C HIS A 156 5.08 8.53 10.28
N GLY A 157 4.51 8.41 9.07
CA GLY A 157 5.32 8.23 7.88
C GLY A 157 6.02 9.52 7.47
N SER A 158 7.22 9.40 6.91
CA SER A 158 7.99 10.53 6.38
C SER A 158 7.34 11.13 5.13
N GLU A 159 7.89 12.25 4.67
CA GLU A 159 7.57 12.81 3.37
C GLU A 159 7.94 11.86 2.22
N ILE A 160 7.13 11.90 1.16
CA ILE A 160 7.33 11.15 -0.07
C ILE A 160 8.28 11.94 -0.98
N MET A 161 9.56 11.59 -0.95
CA MET A 161 10.62 12.21 -1.75
C MET A 161 11.74 11.21 -2.04
N ALA A 162 12.44 11.40 -3.15
CA ALA A 162 13.49 10.49 -3.56
C ALA A 162 14.76 10.70 -2.71
N ARG A 163 15.14 9.69 -1.92
CA ARG A 163 16.39 9.66 -1.16
C ARG A 163 17.32 8.61 -1.81
N PRO A 164 18.28 9.04 -2.65
CA PRO A 164 19.11 8.11 -3.42
C PRO A 164 20.08 7.36 -2.51
N LEU A 165 20.17 6.04 -2.68
CA LEU A 165 21.18 5.23 -2.00
C LEU A 165 22.52 5.30 -2.75
N PRO A 166 23.66 5.42 -2.04
CA PRO A 166 24.97 5.34 -2.64
C PRO A 166 25.17 4.01 -3.38
N LYS A 167 25.78 4.05 -4.58
CA LYS A 167 25.98 2.83 -5.38
C LYS A 167 26.81 1.77 -4.65
N ASP A 168 27.77 2.19 -3.84
CA ASP A 168 28.68 1.29 -3.15
C ASP A 168 28.00 0.44 -2.09
N CYS A 169 26.88 0.89 -1.51
CA CYS A 169 26.15 0.13 -0.50
C CYS A 169 25.19 -0.92 -1.12
N LEU A 170 24.91 -0.85 -2.42
CA LEU A 170 23.93 -1.73 -3.08
C LEU A 170 24.33 -3.22 -3.03
N LYS A 171 25.64 -3.50 -3.04
CA LYS A 171 26.20 -4.86 -2.93
C LYS A 171 26.01 -5.48 -1.54
N ASP A 172 25.76 -4.65 -0.52
CA ASP A 172 25.58 -5.07 0.87
C ASP A 172 24.11 -5.28 1.23
N LEU A 173 23.18 -4.86 0.35
CA LEU A 173 21.76 -5.05 0.55
C LEU A 173 21.39 -6.54 0.51
N ARG A 174 20.67 -7.00 1.53
CA ARG A 174 20.26 -8.39 1.73
C ARG A 174 18.77 -8.45 2.10
N PHE A 175 18.05 -9.36 1.45
CA PHE A 175 16.61 -9.52 1.64
C PHE A 175 16.21 -10.98 1.79
N GLY A 176 15.31 -11.28 2.71
CA GLY A 176 14.79 -12.63 2.93
C GLY A 176 14.08 -12.77 4.28
N PRO A 177 13.23 -13.79 4.45
CA PRO A 177 12.40 -13.95 5.65
C PRO A 177 13.21 -14.25 6.92
N THR A 178 14.34 -14.94 6.78
CA THR A 178 15.23 -15.33 7.88
C THR A 178 16.68 -15.01 7.54
N LYS A 179 17.55 -14.89 8.56
CA LYS A 179 18.99 -14.61 8.38
C LYS A 179 19.67 -15.62 7.45
N SER A 180 19.31 -16.90 7.54
CA SER A 180 19.87 -17.98 6.70
C SER A 180 19.36 -18.00 5.26
N THR A 181 18.23 -17.33 4.97
CA THR A 181 17.61 -17.32 3.63
C THR A 181 17.73 -15.97 2.93
N GLN A 182 18.41 -15.01 3.56
CA GLN A 182 18.69 -13.70 2.99
C GLN A 182 19.59 -13.81 1.77
N LYS A 183 19.19 -13.15 0.68
CA LYS A 183 19.91 -13.11 -0.59
C LYS A 183 20.33 -11.68 -0.93
N PRO A 184 21.48 -11.49 -1.61
CA PRO A 184 21.88 -10.20 -2.12
C PRO A 184 20.84 -9.62 -3.08
N LEU A 185 20.75 -8.29 -3.11
CA LEU A 185 20.07 -7.60 -4.21
C LEU A 185 20.72 -8.01 -5.53
N ARG A 186 19.91 -8.38 -6.53
CA ARG A 186 20.44 -8.73 -7.85
C ARG A 186 20.75 -7.46 -8.63
N LEU A 187 22.00 -7.31 -9.03
CA LEU A 187 22.49 -6.20 -9.84
C LEU A 187 22.81 -6.68 -11.26
N ASN A 188 22.73 -5.77 -12.24
CA ASN A 188 23.20 -6.02 -13.60
C ASN A 188 24.74 -5.93 -13.68
N LYS A 189 25.31 -6.06 -14.89
CA LYS A 189 26.76 -5.97 -15.12
C LYS A 189 27.37 -4.61 -14.75
N GLU A 190 26.55 -3.56 -14.69
CA GLU A 190 26.94 -2.18 -14.35
C GLU A 190 26.76 -1.87 -12.85
N GLY A 191 26.40 -2.86 -12.03
CA GLY A 191 26.13 -2.67 -10.61
C GLY A 191 24.78 -1.99 -10.33
N ILE A 192 23.90 -1.91 -11.32
CA ILE A 192 22.59 -1.24 -11.23
C ILE A 192 21.49 -2.29 -10.94
N PRO A 193 20.61 -2.05 -9.96
CA PRO A 193 19.46 -2.91 -9.71
C PRO A 193 18.42 -2.81 -10.84
N THR A 194 17.78 -3.93 -11.14
CA THR A 194 16.70 -3.97 -12.15
C THR A 194 15.33 -3.92 -11.49
N ALA A 195 14.31 -3.42 -12.18
CA ALA A 195 12.94 -3.41 -11.64
C ALA A 195 12.47 -4.84 -11.28
N VAL A 196 12.82 -5.84 -12.10
CA VAL A 196 12.55 -7.26 -11.84
C VAL A 196 13.21 -7.75 -10.55
N SER A 197 14.37 -7.21 -10.18
CA SER A 197 15.04 -7.56 -8.94
C SER A 197 14.32 -7.05 -7.69
N LEU A 198 13.40 -6.08 -7.80
CA LEU A 198 12.73 -5.41 -6.69
C LEU A 198 11.21 -5.68 -6.66
N SER A 199 10.59 -5.83 -7.83
CA SER A 199 9.14 -5.90 -7.99
C SER A 199 8.52 -7.23 -7.52
N GLY A 200 7.20 -7.21 -7.40
CA GLY A 200 6.36 -8.40 -7.20
C GLY A 200 6.20 -8.86 -5.76
N PHE A 201 7.03 -8.41 -4.81
CA PHE A 201 6.97 -8.87 -3.43
C PHE A 201 7.42 -7.80 -2.44
N VAL A 202 6.77 -7.77 -1.27
CA VAL A 202 7.32 -7.09 -0.09
C VAL A 202 8.38 -7.96 0.55
N ARG A 203 9.57 -7.39 0.79
CA ARG A 203 10.75 -8.15 1.20
C ARG A 203 11.31 -7.65 2.52
N LYS A 204 11.44 -8.57 3.47
CA LYS A 204 12.11 -8.31 4.74
C LYS A 204 13.60 -8.08 4.51
N MET A 205 14.14 -7.06 5.16
CA MET A 205 15.52 -6.63 5.09
C MET A 205 16.37 -7.34 6.15
N SER A 206 17.68 -7.44 5.92
CA SER A 206 18.61 -7.69 7.03
C SER A 206 18.72 -6.47 7.93
N GLU A 207 19.18 -6.65 9.17
CA GLU A 207 19.43 -5.54 10.10
C GLU A 207 20.43 -4.54 9.51
N GLN A 208 21.51 -5.02 8.87
CA GLN A 208 22.49 -4.15 8.20
C GLN A 208 21.89 -3.36 7.04
N THR A 209 21.02 -3.99 6.24
CA THR A 209 20.31 -3.31 5.15
C THR A 209 19.33 -2.27 5.71
N GLN A 210 18.68 -2.56 6.83
CA GLN A 210 17.82 -1.60 7.48
C GLN A 210 18.60 -0.38 7.98
N VAL A 211 19.78 -0.54 8.60
CA VAL A 211 20.62 0.60 9.03
C VAL A 211 20.96 1.53 7.86
N ILE A 212 21.32 0.98 6.69
CA ILE A 212 21.58 1.77 5.47
C ILE A 212 20.34 2.56 5.02
N PHE A 213 19.14 2.02 5.22
CA PHE A 213 17.90 2.69 4.85
C PHE A 213 17.47 3.73 5.87
N GLU A 214 17.72 3.50 7.16
CA GLU A 214 17.44 4.50 8.20
C GLU A 214 18.37 5.71 8.02
N SER A 215 19.65 5.50 7.64
CA SER A 215 20.63 6.58 7.53
C SER A 215 20.32 7.64 6.48
N VAL A 216 19.39 7.39 5.55
CA VAL A 216 18.96 8.44 4.60
C VAL A 216 17.86 9.35 5.16
N PHE A 217 17.43 9.11 6.39
CA PHE A 217 16.46 9.92 7.14
C PHE A 217 17.08 10.59 8.38
N ASP A 218 18.40 10.50 8.57
CA ASP A 218 19.08 11.10 9.75
C ASP A 218 19.00 12.64 9.79
N ASP A 219 18.70 13.28 8.64
CA ASP A 219 18.54 14.73 8.49
C ASP A 219 17.08 15.23 8.69
N GLU A 220 16.14 14.34 9.07
CA GLU A 220 14.73 14.65 9.38
C GLU A 220 14.44 14.69 10.89
#